data_AF-A0A286H8C0-F1
#
_entry.id   AF-A0A286H8C0-F1
#
_cell.length_a   1.000
_cell.length_b   1.000
_cell.length_c   1.000
_cell.angle_alpha   90.00
_cell.angle_beta   90.00
_cell.angle_gamma   90.00
#
_symmetry.space_group_name_H-M   'P 1'
#
loop_
_entity.id
_entity.type
_entity.pdbx_description
1 polymer ?
#
loop_
_entity_poly.entity_id
_entity_poly.type
_entity_poly.pdbx_seq_one_letter_code
_entity_poly.pdbx_strand_id
1 'polypeptide(L)'
;MIAVTCRNGRHFTIDPTLIERVEIDPDTVVHLVDGTKYVVADSIDHLLLTIRDHGAALTVAQKRLAGGTAELADHATSVRNGTLRVERRQYDRSVESGRSAADRRPAGDVPDPDGT
;
A
#
# COMPACT_ATOMS: atom_id res chain seq x y z
N MET A 1 4.42 -3.88 -12.70
CA MET A 1 3.94 -3.07 -13.84
C MET A 1 4.82 -1.84 -14.04
N ILE A 2 5.24 -1.63 -15.29
CA ILE A 2 5.94 -0.43 -15.78
C ILE A 2 5.12 0.22 -16.87
N ALA A 3 5.21 1.55 -16.99
CA ALA A 3 4.59 2.28 -18.08
C ALA A 3 5.57 2.38 -19.26
N VAL A 4 5.05 2.22 -20.47
CA VAL A 4 5.78 2.33 -21.73
C VAL A 4 4.95 3.10 -22.74
N THR A 5 5.62 3.79 -23.64
CA THR A 5 4.98 4.58 -24.69
C THR A 5 5.12 3.86 -26.01
N CYS A 6 4.00 3.52 -26.66
CA CYS A 6 4.02 3.01 -28.03
C CYS A 6 4.50 4.10 -29.00
N ARG A 7 5.06 3.68 -30.13
CA ARG A 7 5.44 4.62 -31.21
C ARG A 7 4.27 5.46 -31.76
N ASN A 8 3.04 4.99 -31.61
CA ASN A 8 1.83 5.74 -31.96
C ASN A 8 1.39 6.78 -30.90
N GLY A 9 2.20 7.00 -29.85
CA GLY A 9 1.91 7.93 -28.76
C GLY A 9 0.95 7.41 -27.70
N ARG A 10 0.44 6.17 -27.82
CA ARG A 10 -0.38 5.56 -26.76
C ARG A 10 0.49 5.08 -25.61
N HIS A 11 0.07 5.40 -24.40
CA HIS A 11 0.66 4.84 -23.18
C HIS A 11 -0.03 3.52 -22.83
N PHE A 12 0.76 2.54 -22.39
CA PHE A 12 0.25 1.30 -21.84
C PHE A 12 1.20 0.78 -20.77
N THR A 13 0.71 -0.16 -19.96
CA THR A 13 1.49 -0.78 -18.89
C THR A 13 1.79 -2.23 -19.23
N ILE A 14 3.02 -2.66 -19.00
CA ILE A 14 3.43 -4.06 -19.11
C ILE A 14 3.97 -4.58 -17.80
N ASP A 15 3.85 -5.88 -17.59
CA ASP A 15 4.57 -6.55 -16.52
C ASP A 15 5.99 -6.89 -17.01
N PRO A 16 7.05 -6.34 -16.37
CA PRO A 16 8.42 -6.65 -16.75
C PRO A 16 8.76 -8.14 -16.71
N THR A 17 8.08 -8.93 -15.88
CA THR A 17 8.36 -10.37 -15.77
C THR A 17 7.84 -11.17 -16.98
N LEU A 18 6.97 -10.57 -17.79
CA LEU A 18 6.47 -11.18 -19.02
C LEU A 18 7.34 -10.84 -20.24
N ILE A 19 8.32 -9.97 -20.09
CA ILE A 19 9.25 -9.62 -21.18
C ILE A 19 10.19 -10.80 -21.38
N GLU A 20 10.12 -11.39 -22.57
CA GLU A 20 11.04 -12.44 -23.01
C GLU A 20 12.31 -11.83 -23.62
N ARG A 21 12.13 -10.80 -24.45
CA ARG A 21 13.22 -10.18 -25.21
C ARG A 21 12.92 -8.72 -25.55
N VAL A 22 13.98 -7.92 -25.67
CA VAL A 22 13.93 -6.59 -26.29
C VAL A 22 14.91 -6.57 -27.46
N GLU A 23 14.44 -6.17 -28.63
CA GLU A 23 15.25 -6.03 -29.86
C GLU A 23 15.23 -4.57 -30.34
N ILE A 24 16.24 -4.17 -31.12
CA ILE A 24 16.32 -2.83 -31.73
C ILE A 24 16.53 -3.02 -33.23
N ASP A 25 15.50 -2.73 -34.03
CA ASP A 25 15.61 -2.68 -35.49
C ASP A 25 14.40 -1.99 -36.15
N PRO A 26 14.53 -0.78 -36.74
CA PRO A 26 15.28 0.38 -36.23
C PRO A 26 14.68 0.94 -34.91
N ASP A 27 13.52 0.42 -34.51
CA ASP A 27 12.78 0.81 -33.33
C ASP A 27 12.92 -0.25 -32.22
N THR A 28 12.67 0.15 -30.97
CA THR A 28 12.66 -0.77 -29.83
C THR A 28 11.41 -1.66 -29.89
N VAL A 29 11.60 -2.98 -29.96
CA VAL A 29 10.53 -3.97 -29.96
C VAL A 29 10.61 -4.83 -28.70
N VAL A 30 9.51 -4.87 -27.94
CA VAL A 30 9.37 -5.71 -26.75
C VAL A 30 8.59 -6.95 -27.10
N HIS A 31 9.19 -8.11 -26.87
CA HIS A 31 8.60 -9.43 -27.06
C HIS A 31 8.17 -9.98 -25.71
N LEU A 32 6.90 -10.35 -25.60
CA LEU A 32 6.37 -11.01 -24.42
C LEU A 32 6.36 -12.52 -24.59
N VAL A 33 6.38 -13.23 -23.46
CA VAL A 33 6.37 -14.70 -23.39
C VAL A 33 5.14 -15.37 -24.04
N ASP A 34 4.04 -14.62 -24.22
CA ASP A 34 2.83 -15.09 -24.90
C ASP A 34 2.89 -14.93 -26.43
N GLY A 35 4.00 -14.39 -26.95
CA GLY A 35 4.19 -14.07 -28.36
C GLY A 35 3.69 -12.67 -28.77
N THR A 36 3.08 -11.91 -27.86
CA THR A 36 2.67 -10.53 -28.11
C THR A 36 3.90 -9.64 -28.30
N LYS A 37 3.82 -8.70 -29.27
CA LYS A 37 4.92 -7.77 -29.57
C LYS A 37 4.44 -6.33 -29.48
N TYR A 38 5.28 -5.47 -28.91
CA TYR A 38 5.04 -4.04 -28.83
C TYR A 38 6.20 -3.25 -29.41
N VAL A 39 5.89 -2.33 -30.32
CA VAL A 39 6.85 -1.33 -30.80
C VAL A 39 6.73 -0.09 -29.91
N VAL A 40 7.79 0.20 -29.17
CA VAL A 40 7.82 1.30 -28.20
C VAL A 40 8.67 2.47 -28.70
N ALA A 41 8.30 3.67 -28.29
CA ALA A 41 9.05 4.90 -28.55
C ALA A 41 10.21 5.09 -27.56
N ASP A 42 10.14 4.43 -26.41
CA ASP A 42 11.19 4.43 -25.40
C ASP A 42 12.51 3.87 -25.95
N SER A 43 13.62 4.50 -25.56
CA SER A 43 14.95 3.93 -25.82
C SER A 43 15.14 2.66 -25.00
N ILE A 44 15.99 1.76 -25.49
CA ILE A 44 16.32 0.54 -24.75
C ILE A 44 16.89 0.84 -23.36
N ASP A 45 17.71 1.89 -23.24
CA ASP A 45 18.34 2.25 -21.96
C ASP A 45 17.31 2.71 -20.93
N HIS A 46 16.34 3.52 -21.36
CA HIS A 46 15.25 3.96 -20.50
C HIS A 46 14.38 2.78 -20.06
N LEU A 47 14.07 1.87 -20.99
CA LEU A 47 13.30 0.67 -20.70
C LEU A 47 14.03 -0.23 -19.69
N LEU A 48 15.32 -0.49 -19.89
CA LEU A 48 16.13 -1.30 -18.97
C LEU A 48 16.24 -0.68 -17.59
N LEU A 49 16.44 0.64 -17.50
CA LEU A 49 16.44 1.35 -16.22
C LEU A 49 15.10 1.19 -15.50
N THR A 50 13.99 1.39 -16.21
CA THR A 50 12.63 1.26 -15.66
C THR A 50 12.35 -0.16 -15.16
N ILE A 51 12.79 -1.19 -15.90
CA ILE A 51 12.69 -2.60 -15.49
C ILE A 51 13.51 -2.84 -14.21
N ARG A 52 14.76 -2.35 -14.17
CA ARG A 52 15.64 -2.52 -13.02
C ARG A 52 15.07 -1.86 -11.76
N ASP A 53 14.59 -0.64 -11.90
CA ASP A 53 14.03 0.14 -10.80
C ASP A 53 12.73 -0.49 -10.29
N HIS A 54 11.90 -1.03 -11.19
CA HIS A 54 10.73 -1.82 -10.81
C HIS A 54 11.11 -3.06 -9.97
N GLY A 55 12.10 -3.83 -10.43
CA GLY A 55 12.58 -5.01 -9.72
C GLY A 55 13.17 -4.68 -8.34
N ALA A 56 13.92 -3.58 -8.25
CA ALA A 56 14.45 -3.08 -6.98
C ALA A 56 13.34 -2.68 -6.01
N ALA A 57 12.35 -1.91 -6.49
CA ALA A 57 11.20 -1.50 -5.69
C ALA A 57 10.39 -2.70 -5.17
N LEU A 58 10.12 -3.68 -6.03
CA LEU A 58 9.42 -4.91 -5.65
C LEU A 58 10.20 -5.70 -4.59
N THR A 59 11.51 -5.87 -4.78
CA THR A 59 12.38 -6.58 -3.83
C THR A 59 12.40 -5.90 -2.46
N VAL A 60 12.50 -4.57 -2.43
CA VAL A 60 12.47 -3.80 -1.19
C VAL A 60 11.11 -3.94 -0.49
N ALA A 61 10.01 -3.86 -1.22
CA ALA A 61 8.67 -4.03 -0.67
C ALA A 61 8.49 -5.44 -0.07
N GLN A 62 8.93 -6.48 -0.78
CA GLN A 62 8.91 -7.86 -0.29
C GLN A 62 9.73 -8.04 0.99
N LYS A 63 10.96 -7.50 1.04
CA LYS A 63 11.80 -7.58 2.24
C LYS A 63 11.20 -6.85 3.43
N ARG A 64 10.57 -5.69 3.22
CA ARG A 64 9.87 -4.97 4.30
C ARG A 64 8.70 -5.76 4.84
N LEU A 65 7.93 -6.40 3.95
CA LEU A 65 6.80 -7.23 4.37
C LEU A 65 7.28 -8.47 5.13
N ALA A 66 8.34 -9.14 4.64
CA ALA A 66 8.94 -10.30 5.30
C ALA A 66 9.60 -9.95 6.65
N GLY A 67 10.26 -8.79 6.74
CA GLY A 67 10.84 -8.29 7.99
C GLY A 67 9.78 -7.92 9.02
N GLY A 68 8.70 -7.26 8.59
CA GLY A 68 7.58 -6.92 9.47
C GLY A 68 6.79 -8.14 9.94
N THR A 69 6.61 -9.17 9.11
CA THR A 69 5.99 -10.43 9.56
C THR A 69 6.89 -11.22 10.50
N ALA A 70 8.21 -11.21 10.28
CA ALA A 70 9.16 -11.80 11.21
C ALA A 70 9.16 -11.08 12.57
N GLU A 71 9.20 -9.74 12.57
CA GLU A 71 9.10 -8.92 13.80
C GLU A 71 7.79 -9.19 14.56
N LEU A 72 6.65 -9.28 13.88
CA LEU A 72 5.36 -9.61 14.50
C LEU A 72 5.33 -11.04 15.06
N ALA A 73 5.94 -12.01 14.38
CA ALA A 73 6.04 -13.40 14.83
C ALA A 73 6.94 -13.54 16.07
N ASP A 74 8.08 -12.85 16.09
CA ASP A 74 8.98 -12.81 17.24
C ASP A 74 8.31 -12.14 18.44
N HIS A 75 7.60 -11.04 18.21
CA HIS A 75 6.87 -10.34 19.27
C HIS A 75 5.71 -11.20 19.81
N ALA A 76 4.98 -11.92 18.96
CA ALA A 76 3.93 -12.84 19.39
C ALA A 76 4.50 -14.05 20.17
N THR A 77 5.65 -14.58 19.77
CA THR A 77 6.35 -15.66 20.49
C THR A 77 6.85 -15.19 21.85
N SER A 78 7.44 -14.00 21.92
CA SER A 78 7.88 -13.36 23.16
C SER A 78 6.71 -13.13 24.13
N VAL A 79 5.58 -12.61 23.62
CA VAL A 79 4.36 -12.37 24.41
C VAL A 79 3.74 -13.68 24.91
N ARG A 80 3.78 -14.77 24.13
CA ARG A 80 3.30 -16.10 24.55
C ARG A 80 4.17 -16.73 25.65
N ASN A 81 5.48 -16.51 25.60
CA ASN A 81 6.42 -17.06 26.57
C ASN A 81 6.61 -16.17 27.82
N GLY A 82 6.21 -14.90 27.74
CA GLY A 82 6.10 -14.02 28.89
C GLY A 82 4.89 -14.39 29.75
N THR A 83 5.07 -14.43 31.07
CA THR A 83 3.94 -14.51 32.01
C THR A 83 3.14 -13.21 31.92
N LEU A 84 2.18 -13.15 31.00
CA LEU A 84 1.19 -12.10 30.93
C LEU A 84 0.31 -12.17 32.19
N ARG A 85 0.69 -11.40 33.19
CA ARG A 85 -0.14 -11.19 34.38
C ARG A 85 -1.28 -10.28 33.98
N VAL A 86 -2.38 -10.88 33.51
CA VAL A 86 -3.63 -10.17 33.24
C VAL A 86 -4.21 -9.75 34.59
N GLU A 87 -3.92 -8.53 35.01
CA GLU A 87 -4.60 -7.92 36.13
C GLU A 87 -6.02 -7.57 35.66
N ARG A 88 -6.97 -8.46 36.00
CA ARG A 88 -8.39 -8.22 35.77
C ARG A 88 -8.80 -7.06 36.67
N ARG A 89 -8.66 -5.84 36.19
CA ARG A 89 -9.18 -4.64 36.86
C ARG A 89 -10.70 -4.81 36.92
N GLN A 90 -11.19 -5.33 38.04
CA GLN A 90 -12.61 -5.29 38.33
C GLN A 90 -12.96 -3.82 38.49
N TYR A 91 -13.53 -3.24 37.44
CA TYR A 91 -14.26 -1.99 37.60
C TYR A 91 -15.42 -2.31 38.54
N ASP A 92 -15.30 -1.82 39.76
CA ASP A 92 -16.39 -1.80 40.71
C ASP A 92 -17.57 -1.10 40.02
N ARG A 93 -18.64 -1.88 39.76
CA ARG A 93 -19.87 -1.36 39.15
C ARG A 93 -20.75 -0.64 40.18
N SER A 94 -20.26 -0.43 41.39
CA SER A 94 -21.01 0.22 42.48
C SER A 94 -20.76 1.74 42.50
N VAL A 95 -20.98 2.43 41.38
CA VAL A 95 -21.29 3.86 41.40
C VAL A 95 -22.45 4.08 40.43
N GLU A 96 -23.65 3.79 40.90
CA GLU A 96 -24.87 4.20 40.22
C GLU A 96 -25.08 5.69 40.45
N SER A 97 -24.92 6.48 39.39
CA SER A 97 -25.73 7.69 39.20
C SER A 97 -25.78 8.09 37.72
N GLY A 98 -26.57 7.33 36.97
CA GLY A 98 -27.48 7.82 35.92
C GLY A 98 -27.06 8.98 35.01
N ARG A 99 -25.92 8.91 34.32
CA ARG A 99 -25.71 9.70 33.09
C ARG A 99 -25.21 8.78 31.99
N SER A 100 -26.11 8.50 31.05
CA SER A 100 -25.78 7.70 29.88
C SER A 100 -24.91 8.53 28.95
N ALA A 101 -23.98 7.91 28.23
CA ALA A 101 -23.09 8.61 27.29
C ALA A 101 -23.85 9.37 26.18
N ALA A 102 -25.15 9.11 26.03
CA ALA A 102 -26.09 9.80 25.14
C ALA A 102 -26.42 11.24 25.57
N ASP A 103 -26.18 11.64 26.82
CA ASP A 103 -26.52 12.97 27.34
C ASP A 103 -25.50 14.07 26.98
N ARG A 104 -24.43 13.72 26.27
CA ARG A 104 -23.49 14.69 25.66
C ARG A 104 -24.00 15.16 24.30
N ARG A 105 -25.12 15.88 24.27
CA ARG A 105 -25.43 16.79 23.15
C ARG A 105 -24.91 18.19 23.51
N PRO A 106 -24.08 18.83 22.67
CA PRO A 106 -23.83 20.26 22.84
C PRO A 106 -25.14 21.01 22.61
N ALA A 107 -25.51 21.87 23.56
CA ALA A 107 -26.70 22.72 23.44
C ALA A 107 -26.56 23.57 22.16
N GLY A 108 -27.60 23.53 21.33
CA GLY A 108 -27.69 24.34 20.13
C GLY A 108 -27.77 25.83 20.46
N ASP A 109 -27.23 26.63 19.54
CA ASP A 109 -27.38 28.08 19.46
C ASP A 109 -28.85 28.49 19.64
N VAL A 110 -29.14 29.25 20.69
CA VAL A 110 -30.43 29.92 20.86
C VAL A 110 -30.24 31.35 20.35
N PRO A 111 -30.99 31.82 19.34
CA PRO A 111 -30.85 33.18 18.85
C PRO A 111 -31.46 34.16 19.86
N ASP A 112 -30.76 35.27 20.08
CA ASP A 112 -31.17 36.40 20.94
C ASP A 112 -32.47 37.05 20.42
N PRO A 113 -33.52 37.19 21.24
CA PRO A 113 -34.64 38.07 20.95
C PRO A 113 -34.48 39.43 21.64
N ASP A 114 -34.74 40.49 20.87
CA ASP A 114 -34.85 41.91 21.24
C ASP A 114 -33.51 42.67 21.35
N GLY A 115 -33.25 43.75 20.59
CA GLY A 115 -34.17 44.77 20.10
C GLY A 115 -34.02 46.04 20.93
N THR A 116 -32.98 46.84 20.65
CA THR A 116 -32.94 48.30 20.89
C THR A 116 -32.02 48.94 19.86
#